data_AF-A0A9P0ILK4-F1
#
_entry.id   AF-A0A9P0ILK4-F1
#
_cell.length_a   1.000
_cell.length_b   1.000
_cell.length_c   1.000
_cell.angle_alpha   90.00
_cell.angle_beta   90.00
_cell.angle_gamma   90.00
#
_symmetry.space_group_name_H-M   'P 1'
#
loop_
_entity.id
_entity.type
_entity.pdbx_description
1 polymer ?
#
loop_
_entity_poly.entity_id
_entity_poly.type
_entity_poly.pdbx_seq_one_letter_code
_entity_poly.pdbx_strand_id
1 'polypeptide(L)'
;MLPVKGICMEMCPKEETIMRKSKKLVHQLECDPHKMVKCFSRSAAGNLLSKPHILRPPSVLKNTISYLLNEILTITNIPFSIIYDFIDDRLNSIKQDATIQEVSNQEWMAILPPIIRFHAFAAYKSTLIKKAVLLSLSIMNGNFGHLFEIYNTLPAIHQCVISVQLPMLRRNILKSMCMGFNCKNNYFPISILTKILLHNKVQETIKECQHYHLTVNGDKVELSKSLFNNEVDEVKQIRIILIVGGFNCFGIF
;
A
#
# COMPACT_ATOMS: atom_id res chain seq x y z
N MET A 1 0.89 39.61 -12.01
CA MET A 1 0.92 39.92 -10.57
C MET A 1 2.21 39.34 -10.02
N LEU A 2 2.99 40.08 -9.24
CA LEU A 2 4.22 39.51 -8.66
C LEU A 2 3.85 38.40 -7.66
N PRO A 3 4.61 37.31 -7.59
CA PRO A 3 4.34 36.24 -6.66
C PRO A 3 4.50 36.74 -5.23
N VAL A 4 3.57 36.35 -4.34
CA VAL A 4 3.64 36.72 -2.93
C VAL A 4 4.90 36.14 -2.31
N LYS A 5 5.61 36.92 -1.50
CA LYS A 5 6.75 36.44 -0.72
C LYS A 5 6.36 36.30 0.75
N GLY A 6 6.66 35.13 1.30
CA GLY A 6 6.42 34.81 2.69
C GLY A 6 7.42 35.48 3.62
N ILE A 7 6.95 35.88 4.81
CA ILE A 7 7.77 36.55 5.84
C ILE A 7 7.75 35.78 7.17
N CYS A 8 7.13 34.58 7.22
CA CYS A 8 7.13 33.75 8.42
C CYS A 8 8.49 33.09 8.61
N MET A 9 9.31 33.63 9.53
CA MET A 9 10.65 33.10 9.83
C MET A 9 10.64 31.84 10.72
N GLU A 10 9.47 31.44 11.23
CA GLU A 10 9.27 30.26 12.06
C GLU A 10 8.77 29.06 11.23
N MET A 11 8.99 27.83 11.72
CA MET A 11 8.47 26.61 11.08
C MET A 11 6.93 26.52 11.09
N CYS A 12 6.28 27.27 11.98
CA CYS A 12 4.83 27.43 12.07
C CYS A 12 4.46 28.91 12.28
N PRO A 13 3.49 29.46 11.52
CA PRO A 13 2.97 30.81 11.76
C PRO A 13 2.45 31.00 13.19
N LYS A 14 2.61 32.21 13.73
CA LYS A 14 2.18 32.57 15.10
C LYS A 14 0.67 32.38 15.29
N GLU A 15 -0.13 32.79 14.30
CA GLU A 15 -1.58 32.66 14.34
C GLU A 15 -2.03 31.20 14.45
N GLU A 16 -1.42 30.31 13.65
CA GLU A 16 -1.72 28.88 13.69
C GLU A 16 -1.28 28.26 15.02
N THR A 17 -0.10 28.65 15.53
CA THR A 17 0.42 28.21 16.83
C THR A 17 -0.56 28.55 17.96
N ILE A 18 -1.03 29.80 18.01
CA ILE A 18 -2.00 30.26 19.01
C ILE A 18 -3.32 29.50 18.88
N MET A 19 -3.81 29.34 17.65
CA MET A 19 -5.06 28.63 17.36
C MET A 19 -4.99 27.15 17.77
N ARG A 20 -3.90 26.44 17.45
CA ARG A 20 -3.76 25.02 17.80
C ARG A 20 -3.59 24.83 19.31
N LYS A 21 -2.90 25.74 20.00
CA LYS A 21 -2.81 25.73 21.48
C LYS A 21 -4.16 25.97 22.13
N SER A 22 -4.91 26.99 21.70
CA SER A 22 -6.21 27.32 22.29
C SER A 22 -7.26 26.22 22.06
N LYS A 23 -7.23 25.57 20.89
CA LYS A 23 -8.14 24.46 20.54
C LYS A 23 -7.65 23.07 20.94
N LYS A 24 -6.49 22.95 21.61
CA LYS A 24 -5.86 21.65 21.97
C LYS A 24 -5.65 20.72 20.77
N LEU A 25 -5.21 21.29 19.64
CA LEU A 25 -4.90 20.60 18.39
C LEU A 25 -3.38 20.44 18.15
N VAL A 26 -2.56 20.58 19.21
CA VAL A 26 -1.11 20.38 19.13
C VAL A 26 -0.82 18.89 19.01
N HIS A 27 -0.04 18.50 18.02
CA HIS A 27 0.29 17.09 17.80
C HIS A 27 1.26 16.60 18.87
N GLN A 28 1.23 15.31 19.23
CA GLN A 28 2.15 14.72 20.21
C GLN A 28 3.65 14.81 19.84
N LEU A 29 3.95 15.10 18.57
CA LEU A 29 5.32 15.31 18.07
C LEU A 29 5.76 16.78 18.15
N GLU A 30 4.92 17.66 18.68
CA GLU A 30 5.14 19.11 18.79
C GLU A 30 5.18 19.55 20.27
N CYS A 31 5.65 18.68 21.16
CA CYS A 31 5.70 18.93 22.61
C CYS A 31 6.57 20.13 23.00
N ASP A 32 7.54 20.51 22.17
CA ASP A 32 8.25 21.78 22.30
C ASP A 32 7.51 22.87 21.50
N PRO A 33 6.95 23.90 22.18
CA PRO A 33 6.25 25.01 21.53
C PRO A 33 7.06 25.75 20.45
N HIS A 34 8.39 25.71 20.50
CA HIS A 34 9.27 26.32 19.50
C HIS A 34 9.55 25.42 18.29
N LYS A 35 9.05 24.18 18.31
CA LYS A 35 9.23 23.19 17.25
C LYS A 35 7.93 22.79 16.54
N MET A 36 6.86 23.59 16.71
CA MET A 36 5.62 23.40 15.95
C MET A 36 5.87 23.62 14.46
N VAL A 37 5.23 22.80 13.61
CA VAL A 37 5.37 22.90 12.15
C VAL A 37 4.00 23.17 11.55
N LYS A 38 3.93 24.11 10.61
CA LYS A 38 2.70 24.50 9.89
C LYS A 38 1.96 23.28 9.33
N CYS A 39 0.68 23.10 9.68
CA CYS A 39 -0.16 22.06 9.10
C CYS A 39 -0.46 22.32 7.62
N PHE A 40 -0.76 21.28 6.86
CA PHE A 40 -1.30 21.45 5.52
C PHE A 40 -2.75 21.96 5.61
N SER A 41 -3.04 23.05 4.90
CA SER A 41 -4.41 23.56 4.81
C SER A 41 -5.00 23.22 3.45
N ARG A 42 -6.17 22.59 3.44
CA ARG A 42 -6.98 22.50 2.21
C ARG A 42 -7.46 23.91 1.85
N SER A 43 -7.57 24.20 0.56
CA SER A 43 -8.08 25.48 0.09
C SER A 43 -9.52 25.68 0.58
N ALA A 44 -9.74 26.69 1.42
CA ALA A 44 -11.07 27.24 1.65
C ALA A 44 -11.30 28.40 0.66
N ALA A 45 -12.55 28.66 0.28
CA ALA A 45 -12.88 29.77 -0.61
C ALA A 45 -12.33 31.11 -0.07
N GLY A 46 -11.53 31.81 -0.89
CA GLY A 46 -10.90 33.10 -0.55
C GLY A 46 -9.36 33.06 -0.55
N ASN A 47 -8.72 34.20 -0.84
CA ASN A 47 -7.25 34.39 -0.90
C ASN A 47 -6.54 34.34 0.48
N LEU A 48 -7.10 33.63 1.46
CA LEU A 48 -6.60 33.57 2.84
C LEU A 48 -5.21 32.93 2.92
N LEU A 49 -4.90 31.98 2.03
CA LEU A 49 -3.63 31.24 2.01
C LEU A 49 -2.45 32.04 1.42
N SER A 50 -2.73 33.15 0.73
CA SER A 50 -1.71 33.97 0.07
C SER A 50 -1.22 35.14 0.92
N LYS A 51 -1.47 35.13 2.24
CA LYS A 51 -1.00 36.19 3.15
C LYS A 51 0.51 36.02 3.43
N PRO A 52 1.34 37.07 3.31
CA PRO A 52 2.78 36.96 3.54
C PRO A 52 3.17 36.37 4.92
N HIS A 53 2.49 36.76 6.00
CA HIS A 53 2.84 36.37 7.37
C HIS A 53 2.52 34.90 7.72
N ILE A 54 1.76 34.20 6.89
CA ILE A 54 1.49 32.77 7.07
C ILE A 54 2.34 31.89 6.14
N LEU A 55 3.06 32.48 5.18
CA LEU A 55 3.91 31.79 4.22
C LEU A 55 5.36 31.80 4.71
N ARG A 56 5.99 30.63 4.72
CA ARG A 56 7.40 30.48 5.10
C ARG A 56 8.30 30.68 3.87
N PRO A 57 9.34 31.53 3.95
CA PRO A 57 10.25 31.72 2.84
C PRO A 57 11.11 30.46 2.59
N PRO A 58 11.74 30.33 1.42
CA PRO A 58 12.45 29.10 1.01
C PRO A 58 13.56 28.65 1.97
N SER A 59 14.22 29.58 2.67
CA SER A 59 15.20 29.25 3.72
C SER A 59 14.57 28.46 4.87
N VAL A 60 13.40 28.89 5.34
CA VAL A 60 12.65 28.24 6.42
C VAL A 60 12.06 26.92 5.95
N LEU A 61 11.58 26.83 4.71
CA LEU A 61 11.10 25.56 4.13
C LEU A 61 12.19 24.48 4.18
N LYS A 62 13.41 24.79 3.74
CA LYS A 62 14.55 23.87 3.77
C LYS A 62 14.94 23.46 5.19
N ASN A 63 14.98 24.42 6.12
CA ASN A 63 15.27 24.14 7.53
C ASN A 63 14.19 23.24 8.14
N THR A 64 12.92 23.48 7.80
CA THR A 64 11.80 22.66 8.27
C THR A 64 11.90 21.23 7.75
N ILE A 65 12.28 21.01 6.49
CA ILE A 65 12.54 19.67 5.96
C ILE A 65 13.67 18.98 6.74
N SER A 66 14.77 19.70 6.99
CA SER A 66 15.89 19.17 7.77
C SER A 66 15.44 18.72 9.17
N TYR A 67 14.65 19.54 9.86
CA TYR A 67 14.05 19.19 11.15
C TYR A 67 13.18 17.93 11.07
N LEU A 68 12.26 17.88 10.11
CA LEU A 68 11.35 16.73 9.95
C LEU A 68 12.11 15.42 9.66
N LEU A 69 13.16 15.46 8.84
CA LEU A 69 13.87 14.25 8.43
C LEU A 69 15.01 13.84 9.37
N ASN A 70 15.64 14.78 10.08
CA ASN A 70 16.77 14.48 10.97
C ASN A 70 16.36 14.34 12.43
N GLU A 71 15.29 15.02 12.87
CA GLU A 71 14.82 14.94 14.26
C GLU A 71 13.53 14.13 14.39
N ILE A 72 12.50 14.40 13.57
CA ILE A 72 11.20 13.71 13.75
C ILE A 72 11.23 12.27 13.24
N LEU A 73 11.83 12.04 12.06
CA LEU A 73 11.91 10.71 11.46
C LEU A 73 12.74 9.70 12.28
N THR A 74 13.68 10.20 13.10
CA THR A 74 14.59 9.38 13.91
C THR A 74 13.99 8.92 15.23
N ILE A 75 12.79 9.39 15.56
CA ILE A 75 12.02 8.96 16.74
C ILE A 75 11.66 7.46 16.61
N THR A 76 12.01 6.67 17.62
CA THR A 76 11.81 5.21 17.63
C THR A 76 10.76 4.73 18.63
N ASN A 77 10.42 5.55 19.62
CA ASN A 77 9.44 5.22 20.67
C ASN A 77 7.98 5.47 20.26
N ILE A 78 7.73 5.94 19.03
CA ILE A 78 6.39 6.21 18.49
C ILE A 78 6.17 5.33 17.24
N PRO A 79 4.97 4.77 17.04
CA PRO A 79 4.65 4.01 15.83
C PRO A 79 4.93 4.81 14.55
N PHE A 80 5.56 4.14 13.57
CA PHE A 80 5.95 4.80 12.32
C PHE A 80 4.77 5.39 11.55
N SER A 81 3.56 4.83 11.65
CA SER A 81 2.36 5.39 11.03
C SER A 81 2.08 6.81 11.52
N ILE A 82 2.20 7.07 12.81
CA ILE A 82 1.97 8.41 13.38
C ILE A 82 3.07 9.39 12.94
N ILE A 83 4.32 8.92 12.88
CA ILE A 83 5.44 9.72 12.37
C ILE A 83 5.24 10.04 10.88
N TYR A 84 4.80 9.05 10.10
CA TYR A 84 4.52 9.20 8.68
C TYR A 84 3.41 10.21 8.43
N ASP A 85 2.25 10.06 9.08
CA ASP A 85 1.10 10.96 8.89
C ASP A 85 1.47 12.41 9.25
N PHE A 86 2.24 12.60 10.32
CA PHE A 86 2.74 13.91 10.71
C PHE A 86 3.68 14.49 9.64
N ILE A 87 4.74 13.78 9.26
CA ILE A 87 5.72 14.29 8.30
C ILE A 87 5.05 14.53 6.94
N ASP A 88 4.19 13.63 6.47
CA ASP A 88 3.47 13.77 5.19
C ASP A 88 2.63 15.05 5.14
N ASP A 89 1.83 15.31 6.17
CA ASP A 89 1.06 16.55 6.30
C ASP A 89 1.99 17.79 6.26
N ARG A 90 3.06 17.80 7.05
CA ARG A 90 3.96 18.96 7.14
C ARG A 90 4.75 19.18 5.85
N LEU A 91 5.15 18.12 5.15
CA LEU A 91 5.80 18.22 3.83
C LEU A 91 4.82 18.73 2.76
N ASN A 92 3.55 18.35 2.82
CA ASN A 92 2.52 18.90 1.94
C ASN A 92 2.27 20.40 2.21
N SER A 93 2.33 20.84 3.48
CA SER A 93 2.32 22.26 3.83
C SER A 93 3.52 23.03 3.26
N ILE A 94 4.71 22.41 3.27
CA ILE A 94 5.93 23.01 2.68
C ILE A 94 5.80 23.13 1.16
N LYS A 95 5.32 22.08 0.48
CA LYS A 95 5.03 22.11 -0.96
C LYS A 95 4.02 23.21 -1.30
N GLN A 96 2.97 23.34 -0.49
CA GLN A 96 1.96 24.39 -0.67
C GLN A 96 2.56 25.79 -0.56
N ASP A 97 3.37 26.07 0.46
CA ASP A 97 4.05 27.36 0.62
C ASP A 97 4.98 27.65 -0.57
N ALA A 98 5.72 26.65 -1.05
CA ALA A 98 6.60 26.78 -2.21
C ALA A 98 5.83 27.06 -3.52
N THR A 99 4.68 26.39 -3.71
CA THR A 99 3.81 26.61 -4.86
C THR A 99 3.18 28.00 -4.85
N ILE A 100 2.61 28.45 -3.71
CA ILE A 100 1.96 29.76 -3.60
C ILE A 100 2.95 30.92 -3.86
N GLN A 101 4.20 30.77 -3.42
CA GLN A 101 5.24 31.79 -3.58
C GLN A 101 5.97 31.74 -4.93
N GLU A 102 5.59 30.79 -5.80
CA GLU A 102 6.24 30.50 -7.09
C GLU A 102 7.76 30.50 -6.95
N VAL A 103 8.27 29.66 -6.04
CA VAL A 103 9.71 29.59 -5.77
C VAL A 103 10.49 29.15 -7.01
N SER A 104 11.75 29.55 -7.08
CA SER A 104 12.60 29.27 -8.23
C SER A 104 12.88 27.77 -8.41
N ASN A 105 13.25 27.37 -9.64
CA ASN A 105 13.66 25.99 -9.91
C ASN A 105 14.85 25.56 -9.03
N GLN A 106 15.78 26.46 -8.74
CA GLN A 106 16.92 26.18 -7.87
C GLN A 106 16.47 25.87 -6.43
N GLU A 107 15.44 26.55 -5.93
CA GLU A 107 14.86 26.26 -4.61
C GLU A 107 14.10 24.93 -4.62
N TRP A 108 13.36 24.63 -5.69
CA TRP A 108 12.72 23.31 -5.87
C TRP A 108 13.72 22.16 -5.88
N MET A 109 14.88 22.34 -6.51
CA MET A 109 15.96 21.35 -6.51
C MET A 109 16.52 21.08 -5.11
N ALA A 110 16.33 21.99 -4.15
CA ALA A 110 16.68 21.76 -2.74
C ALA A 110 15.51 21.20 -1.91
N ILE A 111 14.26 21.50 -2.29
CA ILE A 111 13.04 21.12 -1.54
C ILE A 111 12.54 19.73 -1.93
N LEU A 112 12.46 19.43 -3.23
CA LEU A 112 11.74 18.25 -3.72
C LEU A 112 12.49 16.92 -3.49
N PRO A 113 13.81 16.81 -3.75
CA PRO A 113 14.53 15.55 -3.55
C PRO A 113 14.42 14.94 -2.13
N PRO A 114 14.59 15.68 -1.02
CA PRO A 114 14.44 15.10 0.31
C PRO A 114 13.01 14.61 0.60
N ILE A 115 11.98 15.30 0.06
CA ILE A 115 10.57 14.87 0.16
C ILE A 115 10.37 13.54 -0.55
N ILE A 116 10.87 13.42 -1.78
CA ILE A 116 10.80 12.18 -2.56
C ILE A 116 11.50 11.03 -1.82
N ARG A 117 12.68 11.28 -1.26
CA ARG A 117 13.43 10.28 -0.47
C ARG A 117 12.63 9.81 0.75
N PHE A 118 11.96 10.71 1.45
CA PHE A 118 11.08 10.35 2.56
C PHE A 118 9.94 9.41 2.12
N HIS A 119 9.21 9.75 1.04
CA HIS A 119 8.13 8.90 0.57
C HIS A 119 8.62 7.53 0.06
N ALA A 120 9.78 7.48 -0.61
CA ALA A 120 10.41 6.23 -1.03
C ALA A 120 10.80 5.36 0.18
N PHE A 121 11.39 5.97 1.22
CA PHE A 121 11.70 5.28 2.47
C PHE A 121 10.45 4.79 3.19
N ALA A 122 9.40 5.62 3.27
CA ALA A 122 8.13 5.25 3.90
C ALA A 122 7.46 4.08 3.18
N ALA A 123 7.49 4.10 1.84
CA ALA A 123 7.05 3.00 1.01
C ALA A 123 7.84 1.71 1.32
N TYR A 124 9.17 1.79 1.38
CA TYR A 124 10.00 0.63 1.77
C TYR A 124 9.69 0.11 3.19
N LYS A 125 9.45 1.02 4.15
CA LYS A 125 9.15 0.66 5.54
C LYS A 125 7.75 0.08 5.71
N SER A 126 6.84 0.35 4.78
CA SER A 126 5.49 -0.20 4.76
C SER A 126 5.51 -1.73 4.76
N THR A 127 4.89 -2.33 5.78
CA THR A 127 4.71 -3.78 5.88
C THR A 127 3.97 -4.34 4.67
N LEU A 128 3.08 -3.55 4.08
CA LEU A 128 2.33 -3.93 2.88
C LEU A 128 3.25 -4.15 1.68
N ILE A 129 4.18 -3.23 1.42
CA ILE A 129 5.10 -3.33 0.27
C ILE A 129 6.03 -4.52 0.46
N LYS A 130 6.53 -4.75 1.68
CA LYS A 130 7.31 -5.95 2.00
C LYS A 130 6.52 -7.22 1.71
N LYS A 131 5.27 -7.30 2.17
CA LYS A 131 4.38 -8.45 1.92
C LYS A 131 4.08 -8.62 0.43
N ALA A 132 3.85 -7.54 -0.31
CA ALA A 132 3.59 -7.58 -1.75
C ALA A 132 4.81 -8.14 -2.52
N VAL A 133 6.02 -7.68 -2.19
CA VAL A 133 7.26 -8.21 -2.78
C VAL A 133 7.44 -9.69 -2.45
N LEU A 134 7.21 -10.09 -1.20
CA LEU A 134 7.27 -11.50 -0.79
C LEU A 134 6.22 -12.35 -1.51
N LEU A 135 5.02 -11.81 -1.74
CA LEU A 135 3.96 -12.48 -2.50
C LEU A 135 4.40 -12.67 -3.95
N SER A 136 4.91 -11.63 -4.62
CA SER A 136 5.44 -11.75 -5.99
C SER A 136 6.60 -12.75 -6.08
N LEU A 137 7.52 -12.74 -5.12
CA LEU A 137 8.62 -13.69 -5.06
C LEU A 137 8.12 -15.14 -4.89
N SER A 138 7.09 -15.33 -4.05
CA SER A 138 6.46 -16.64 -3.84
C SER A 138 5.77 -17.16 -5.10
N ILE A 139 5.13 -16.27 -5.89
CA ILE A 139 4.56 -16.60 -7.20
C ILE A 139 5.66 -17.06 -8.16
N MET A 140 6.74 -16.27 -8.30
CA MET A 140 7.83 -16.57 -9.23
C MET A 140 8.53 -17.89 -8.91
N ASN A 141 8.72 -18.18 -7.62
CA ASN A 141 9.41 -19.40 -7.17
C ASN A 141 8.47 -20.62 -7.07
N GLY A 142 7.18 -20.47 -7.37
CA GLY A 142 6.19 -21.54 -7.20
C GLY A 142 5.99 -21.98 -5.74
N ASN A 143 6.33 -21.15 -4.77
CA ASN A 143 6.15 -21.44 -3.34
C ASN A 143 4.74 -21.05 -2.90
N PHE A 144 3.77 -21.85 -3.32
CA PHE A 144 2.35 -21.53 -3.12
C PHE A 144 1.90 -21.64 -1.66
N GLY A 145 2.52 -22.51 -0.85
CA GLY A 145 2.23 -22.58 0.59
C GLY A 145 2.53 -21.25 1.29
N HIS A 146 3.73 -20.71 1.08
CA HIS A 146 4.13 -19.42 1.64
C HIS A 146 3.31 -18.25 1.07
N LEU A 147 2.94 -18.32 -0.21
CA LEU A 147 2.04 -17.35 -0.84
C LEU A 147 0.73 -17.23 -0.07
N PHE A 148 0.09 -18.35 0.29
CA PHE A 148 -1.18 -18.35 1.00
C PHE A 148 -1.07 -17.85 2.43
N GLU A 149 0.02 -18.21 3.12
CA GLU A 149 0.32 -17.65 4.44
C GLU A 149 0.40 -16.12 4.38
N ILE A 150 1.14 -15.56 3.41
CA ILE A 150 1.24 -14.11 3.24
C ILE A 150 -0.11 -13.50 2.88
N TYR A 151 -0.82 -14.06 1.90
CA TYR A 151 -2.12 -13.58 1.42
C TYR A 151 -3.14 -13.46 2.57
N ASN A 152 -3.24 -14.49 3.42
CA ASN A 152 -4.17 -14.51 4.54
C ASN A 152 -3.84 -13.47 5.63
N THR A 153 -2.60 -12.96 5.67
CA THR A 153 -2.20 -11.89 6.61
C THR A 153 -2.42 -10.48 6.05
N LEU A 154 -2.86 -10.33 4.80
CA LEU A 154 -3.13 -9.03 4.18
C LEU A 154 -4.52 -8.51 4.56
N PRO A 155 -4.71 -7.19 4.65
CA PRO A 155 -6.05 -6.61 4.80
C PRO A 155 -6.95 -6.96 3.61
N ALA A 156 -8.26 -7.09 3.84
CA ALA A 156 -9.24 -7.53 2.84
C ALA A 156 -9.15 -6.76 1.52
N ILE A 157 -8.95 -5.43 1.55
CA ILE A 157 -8.84 -4.63 0.32
C ILE A 157 -7.64 -5.03 -0.55
N HIS A 158 -6.51 -5.40 0.06
CA HIS A 158 -5.32 -5.85 -0.66
C HIS A 158 -5.51 -7.27 -1.20
N GLN A 159 -6.20 -8.12 -0.43
CA GLN A 159 -6.62 -9.44 -0.91
C GLN A 159 -7.52 -9.31 -2.14
N CYS A 160 -8.48 -8.37 -2.17
CA CYS A 160 -9.32 -8.10 -3.34
C CYS A 160 -8.50 -7.74 -4.58
N VAL A 161 -7.52 -6.84 -4.44
CA VAL A 161 -6.66 -6.43 -5.57
C VAL A 161 -5.87 -7.62 -6.11
N ILE A 162 -5.29 -8.45 -5.22
CA ILE A 162 -4.54 -9.65 -5.60
C ILE A 162 -5.46 -10.72 -6.21
N SER A 163 -6.73 -10.77 -5.78
CA SER A 163 -7.69 -11.79 -6.24
C SER A 163 -7.93 -11.77 -7.76
N VAL A 164 -7.66 -10.63 -8.42
CA VAL A 164 -7.69 -10.48 -9.88
C VAL A 164 -6.68 -11.42 -10.57
N GLN A 165 -5.57 -11.74 -9.90
CA GLN A 165 -4.52 -12.62 -10.42
C GLN A 165 -4.73 -14.09 -10.06
N LEU A 166 -5.77 -14.44 -9.28
CA LEU A 166 -6.01 -15.82 -8.86
C LEU A 166 -6.21 -16.80 -10.01
N PRO A 167 -6.89 -16.48 -11.14
CA PRO A 167 -7.04 -17.43 -12.23
C PRO A 167 -5.71 -17.91 -12.81
N MET A 168 -4.84 -16.95 -13.14
CA MET A 168 -3.47 -17.22 -13.58
C MET A 168 -2.71 -18.03 -12.52
N LEU A 169 -2.84 -17.66 -11.25
CA LEU A 169 -2.15 -18.34 -10.16
C LEU A 169 -2.61 -19.79 -9.97
N ARG A 170 -3.92 -20.06 -9.98
CA ARG A 170 -4.50 -21.40 -9.85
C ARG A 170 -4.07 -22.31 -10.98
N ARG A 171 -4.07 -21.80 -12.21
CA ARG A 171 -3.51 -22.51 -13.37
C ARG A 171 -2.05 -22.90 -13.15
N ASN A 172 -1.22 -21.96 -12.70
CA ASN A 172 0.20 -22.20 -12.43
C ASN A 172 0.42 -23.20 -11.28
N ILE A 173 -0.41 -23.14 -10.23
CA ILE A 173 -0.41 -24.12 -9.13
C ILE A 173 -0.73 -25.51 -9.66
N LEU A 174 -1.87 -25.67 -10.35
CA LEU A 174 -2.31 -26.96 -10.88
C LEU A 174 -1.28 -27.55 -11.83
N LYS A 175 -0.75 -26.73 -12.75
CA LYS A 175 0.33 -27.13 -13.66
C LYS A 175 1.55 -27.62 -12.89
N SER A 176 2.00 -26.87 -11.88
CA SER A 176 3.16 -27.24 -11.07
C SER A 176 2.93 -28.55 -10.30
N MET A 177 1.74 -28.73 -9.74
CA MET A 177 1.36 -29.95 -9.05
C MET A 177 1.31 -31.15 -10.02
N CYS A 178 0.73 -31.00 -11.22
CA CYS A 178 0.72 -32.06 -12.24
C CYS A 178 2.13 -32.45 -12.74
N MET A 179 3.08 -31.52 -12.70
CA MET A 179 4.48 -31.80 -13.09
C MET A 179 5.30 -32.41 -11.94
N GLY A 180 5.06 -32.00 -10.70
CA GLY A 180 5.87 -32.40 -9.53
C GLY A 180 5.30 -33.57 -8.71
N PHE A 181 4.01 -33.85 -8.81
CA PHE A 181 3.37 -34.92 -8.06
C PHE A 181 3.60 -36.26 -8.75
N ASN A 182 4.43 -37.12 -8.15
CA ASN A 182 4.69 -38.46 -8.64
C ASN A 182 4.39 -39.48 -7.53
N CYS A 183 3.13 -39.92 -7.46
CA CYS A 183 2.70 -40.95 -6.53
C CYS A 183 2.19 -42.16 -7.33
N LYS A 184 2.30 -43.38 -6.77
CA LYS A 184 1.93 -44.64 -7.48
C LYS A 184 0.54 -44.61 -8.15
N ASN A 185 -0.40 -43.83 -7.63
CA ASN A 185 -1.74 -43.68 -8.20
C ASN A 185 -2.09 -42.24 -8.64
N ASN A 186 -1.17 -41.27 -8.55
CA ASN A 186 -1.35 -39.84 -8.90
C ASN A 186 -2.63 -39.13 -8.39
N TYR A 187 -3.37 -39.72 -7.45
CA TYR A 187 -4.58 -39.13 -6.89
C TYR A 187 -4.28 -38.19 -5.72
N PHE A 188 -4.89 -37.01 -5.76
CA PHE A 188 -4.81 -35.99 -4.73
C PHE A 188 -6.21 -35.65 -4.17
N PRO A 189 -6.39 -35.52 -2.84
CA PRO A 189 -7.70 -35.21 -2.25
C PRO A 189 -8.22 -33.84 -2.69
N ILE A 190 -9.46 -33.80 -3.18
CA ILE A 190 -10.06 -32.54 -3.67
C ILE A 190 -10.26 -31.56 -2.53
N SER A 191 -10.63 -32.03 -1.33
CA SER A 191 -10.80 -31.17 -0.15
C SER A 191 -9.56 -30.36 0.21
N ILE A 192 -8.37 -30.93 0.02
CA ILE A 192 -7.09 -30.22 0.21
C ILE A 192 -6.83 -29.30 -0.97
N LEU A 193 -7.11 -29.75 -2.20
CA LEU A 193 -6.94 -28.95 -3.41
C LEU A 193 -7.82 -27.70 -3.41
N THR A 194 -9.05 -27.79 -2.91
CA THR A 194 -9.96 -26.65 -2.74
C THR A 194 -9.37 -25.58 -1.82
N LYS A 195 -8.69 -25.99 -0.75
CA LYS A 195 -7.98 -25.07 0.14
C LYS A 195 -6.76 -24.45 -0.53
N ILE A 196 -5.97 -25.26 -1.23
CA ILE A 196 -4.78 -24.81 -1.98
C ILE A 196 -5.17 -23.84 -3.11
N LEU A 197 -6.30 -24.03 -3.79
CA LEU A 197 -6.74 -23.12 -4.85
C LEU A 197 -7.54 -21.93 -4.35
N LEU A 198 -7.71 -21.78 -3.02
CA LEU A 198 -8.53 -20.72 -2.43
C LEU A 198 -9.95 -20.69 -3.02
N HIS A 199 -10.57 -21.87 -3.13
CA HIS A 199 -11.98 -22.01 -3.48
C HIS A 199 -12.84 -22.11 -2.23
N ASN A 200 -14.05 -21.57 -2.32
CA ASN A 200 -15.01 -21.66 -1.21
C ASN A 200 -15.75 -22.98 -1.22
N LYS A 201 -15.96 -23.54 -2.43
CA LYS A 201 -16.73 -24.76 -2.63
C LYS A 201 -15.92 -25.76 -3.43
N VAL A 202 -16.01 -27.03 -3.03
CA VAL A 202 -15.43 -28.16 -3.75
C VAL A 202 -15.88 -28.20 -5.22
N GLN A 203 -17.12 -27.81 -5.48
CA GLN A 203 -17.70 -27.72 -6.83
C GLN A 203 -16.94 -26.76 -7.76
N GLU A 204 -16.34 -25.69 -7.23
CA GLU A 204 -15.53 -24.74 -8.02
C GLU A 204 -14.21 -25.40 -8.45
N THR A 205 -13.58 -26.15 -7.53
CA THR A 205 -12.37 -26.93 -7.84
C THR A 205 -12.64 -27.99 -8.89
N ILE A 206 -13.76 -28.71 -8.81
CA ILE A 206 -14.12 -29.73 -9.80
C ILE A 206 -14.26 -29.11 -11.19
N LYS A 207 -14.96 -27.98 -11.30
CA LYS A 207 -15.13 -27.26 -12.57
C LYS A 207 -13.80 -26.79 -13.15
N GLU A 208 -12.91 -26.25 -12.32
CA GLU A 208 -11.60 -25.78 -12.77
C GLU A 208 -10.68 -26.94 -13.18
N CYS A 209 -10.70 -28.06 -12.44
CA CYS A 209 -9.99 -29.28 -12.84
C CYS A 209 -10.50 -29.82 -14.18
N GLN A 210 -11.81 -29.87 -14.38
CA GLN A 210 -12.43 -30.30 -15.64
C GLN A 210 -12.09 -29.37 -16.81
N HIS A 211 -12.04 -28.05 -16.57
CA HIS A 211 -11.61 -27.06 -17.56
C HIS A 211 -10.19 -27.33 -18.08
N TYR A 212 -9.29 -27.77 -17.20
CA TYR A 212 -7.92 -28.18 -17.56
C TYR A 212 -7.79 -29.67 -17.93
N HIS A 213 -8.90 -30.37 -18.17
CA HIS A 213 -8.98 -31.80 -18.57
C HIS A 213 -8.43 -32.80 -17.53
N LEU A 214 -8.43 -32.44 -16.25
CA LEU A 214 -8.08 -33.36 -15.17
C LEU A 214 -9.28 -34.24 -14.80
N THR A 215 -9.03 -35.53 -14.60
CA THR A 215 -10.03 -36.53 -14.22
C THR A 215 -10.35 -36.43 -12.72
N VAL A 216 -11.64 -36.45 -12.39
CA VAL A 216 -12.15 -36.36 -11.02
C VAL A 216 -12.89 -37.65 -10.68
N ASN A 217 -12.35 -38.43 -9.74
CA ASN A 217 -12.90 -39.70 -9.29
C ASN A 217 -13.37 -39.60 -7.84
N GLY A 218 -14.67 -39.33 -7.66
CA GLY A 218 -15.26 -39.11 -6.34
C GLY A 218 -14.65 -37.90 -5.65
N ASP A 219 -13.94 -38.11 -4.54
CA ASP A 219 -13.33 -37.06 -3.72
C ASP A 219 -11.82 -36.86 -4.00
N LYS A 220 -11.33 -37.39 -5.13
CA LYS A 220 -9.92 -37.33 -5.55
C LYS A 220 -9.78 -36.86 -7.00
N VAL A 221 -8.72 -36.12 -7.27
CA VAL A 221 -8.32 -35.64 -8.60
C VAL A 221 -7.04 -36.36 -9.03
N GLU A 222 -6.97 -36.79 -10.28
CA GLU A 222 -5.74 -37.32 -10.85
C GLU A 222 -4.86 -36.16 -11.33
N LEU A 223 -3.68 -36.01 -10.72
CA LEU A 223 -2.70 -35.01 -11.10
C LEU A 223 -1.65 -35.67 -12.00
N SER A 224 -1.84 -35.58 -13.31
CA SER A 224 -0.89 -36.10 -14.30
C SER A 224 -0.45 -35.01 -15.28
N LYS A 225 0.84 -35.01 -15.63
CA LYS A 225 1.41 -34.12 -16.64
C LYS A 225 0.78 -34.31 -18.03
N SER A 226 0.36 -35.53 -18.38
CA SER A 226 -0.21 -35.83 -19.70
C SER A 226 -1.65 -35.33 -19.87
N LEU A 227 -2.38 -35.16 -18.76
CA LEU A 227 -3.79 -34.76 -18.78
C LEU A 227 -3.97 -33.24 -18.75
N PHE A 228 -2.98 -32.49 -18.23
CA PHE A 228 -3.10 -31.05 -18.05
C PHE A 228 -3.05 -30.31 -19.39
N ASN A 229 -4.18 -29.75 -19.81
CA ASN A 229 -4.26 -28.98 -21.06
C ASN A 229 -3.69 -27.57 -20.88
N ASN A 230 -2.56 -27.28 -21.53
CA ASN A 230 -1.90 -25.97 -21.50
C ASN A 230 -2.49 -24.98 -22.51
N GLU A 231 -3.29 -25.41 -23.47
CA GLU A 231 -3.81 -24.56 -24.55
C GLU A 231 -5.09 -23.84 -24.16
N VAL A 232 -5.76 -24.29 -23.09
CA VAL A 232 -6.96 -23.62 -22.58
C VAL A 232 -6.56 -22.36 -21.80
N ASP A 233 -7.29 -21.28 -22.07
CA ASP A 233 -7.20 -20.03 -21.33
C ASP A 233 -7.53 -20.20 -19.84
N GLU A 234 -7.19 -19.18 -19.06
CA GLU A 234 -7.54 -19.09 -17.66
C GLU A 234 -9.06 -19.04 -17.45
N VAL A 235 -9.54 -19.69 -16.38
CA VAL A 235 -10.95 -19.64 -16.02
C VAL A 235 -11.31 -18.19 -15.70
N LYS A 236 -12.26 -17.61 -16.45
CA LYS A 236 -12.72 -16.24 -16.20
C LYS A 236 -13.35 -16.14 -14.82
N GLN A 237 -12.76 -15.35 -13.95
CA GLN A 237 -13.28 -15.11 -12.62
C GLN A 237 -14.28 -13.94 -12.65
N ILE A 238 -15.57 -14.27 -12.58
CA ILE A 238 -16.68 -13.30 -12.61
C ILE A 238 -16.90 -12.66 -11.22
N ARG A 239 -16.29 -13.19 -10.15
CA ARG A 239 -16.45 -12.68 -8.78
C ARG A 239 -15.12 -12.60 -8.03
N ILE A 240 -14.82 -11.43 -7.49
CA ILE A 240 -13.86 -11.25 -6.39
C ILE A 240 -14.52 -11.84 -5.15
N ILE A 241 -14.09 -13.03 -4.71
CA ILE A 241 -14.63 -13.64 -3.50
C ILE A 241 -13.54 -13.67 -2.44
N LEU A 242 -13.76 -12.90 -1.38
CA LEU A 242 -12.87 -12.82 -0.23
C LEU A 242 -12.86 -14.12 0.57
N ILE A 243 -11.69 -14.50 1.05
CA ILE A 243 -11.50 -15.48 2.13
C ILE A 243 -11.21 -14.67 3.39
N VAL A 244 -12.23 -14.02 3.94
CA VAL A 244 -12.12 -13.36 5.25
C VAL A 244 -13.37 -13.64 6.06
N GLY A 245 -13.23 -14.54 7.05
CA GLY A 245 -14.06 -14.57 8.26
C GLY A 245 -15.58 -14.38 8.10
N GLY A 246 -16.20 -14.96 7.07
CA GLY A 246 -17.66 -14.88 6.88
C GLY A 246 -18.18 -13.62 6.19
N PHE A 247 -17.32 -12.71 5.72
CA PHE A 247 -17.74 -11.60 4.86
C PHE A 247 -17.72 -12.01 3.39
N ASN A 248 -18.88 -12.43 2.89
CA ASN A 248 -19.16 -12.47 1.46
C ASN A 248 -19.32 -11.03 0.95
N CYS A 249 -18.24 -10.38 0.52
CA CYS A 249 -18.36 -9.21 -0.35
C CYS A 249 -18.87 -9.70 -1.71
N PHE A 250 -20.18 -9.78 -1.87
CA PHE A 250 -20.81 -9.93 -3.17
C PHE A 250 -20.69 -8.61 -3.93
N GLY A 251 -19.98 -8.65 -5.04
CA GLY A 251 -20.13 -7.71 -6.16
C GLY A 251 -19.69 -6.29 -5.87
N ILE A 252 -18.46 -5.96 -6.27
CA ILE A 252 -18.19 -4.67 -6.93
C ILE A 252 -17.27 -5.00 -8.11
N PHE A 253 -17.66 -4.48 -9.28
CA PHE A 253 -17.21 -4.75 -10.66
C PHE A 253 -17.99 -5.84 -11.39
#